data_AF-A0A8G2A6V2-F1
#
_entry.id   AF-A0A8G2A6V2-F1
#
_cell.length_a   1.000
_cell.length_b   1.000
_cell.length_c   1.000
_cell.angle_alpha   90.00
_cell.angle_beta   90.00
_cell.angle_gamma   90.00
#
_symmetry.space_group_name_H-M   'P 1'
#
loop_
_entity.id
_entity.type
_entity.pdbx_description
1 polymer ?
#
loop_
_entity_poly.entity_id
_entity_poly.type
_entity_poly.pdbx_seq_one_letter_code
_entity_poly.pdbx_strand_id
1 'polypeptide(L)'
;MNILSFQRPAIASFACLVALLFAGSVYAAVGEKQPPPQEKRQALELNTQEMQKPWQGDLPGMLDRRVIRVLTTYSKTFFFIDKGTQRGATHDIFIEYERNLNQQLMKEKKLKHRHLKVRIVFVPVARDQLFSALVAGKGDIVAANLTVTEDRQQQADFTIPLYSNVQELLLSGPGSPEVANLEQLSGKEVFVRQSSSYYQSLVALNAHFAKESRPPVIIEAAPESLEDEDLIEMLSAGLIPLTVVDRHKALFWKQVFPKIEVHQDIVLRKDASIGWAVRKNSPQLLASLNRFVKANGQGSKLGNTILLRYLKNAKYVKNAAAQKERRKFLAMVDIFRKYGARYDVDWLLMAAQGYQESRLNQSVRSHVGAIGVMQVMPRTGKELKVGDISKLDPNIHAGVKYMRWMIDHYYGDEPMTRLDKALFSFASYNAGPARIARLRTETSKRGFNPDIWFGNVEYLAAEKIGSETVTYVSNIYKYYIAYRLIVDEMARKQKATTQSSSAATPAGEQAAPATP
;
A
#
# COMPACT_ATOMS: atom_id res chain seq x y z
N MET A 1 43.28 -30.42 21.16
CA MET A 1 43.98 -29.13 21.39
C MET A 1 43.46 -28.13 20.38
N ASN A 2 42.76 -27.11 20.90
CA ASN A 2 42.50 -25.73 20.44
C ASN A 2 42.54 -25.34 18.95
N ILE A 3 41.82 -24.33 18.44
CA ILE A 3 40.74 -23.39 18.80
C ILE A 3 40.50 -22.67 17.44
N LEU A 4 39.26 -22.34 17.05
CA LEU A 4 38.88 -20.99 16.57
C LEU A 4 37.44 -20.99 16.05
N SER A 5 36.59 -20.39 16.87
CA SER A 5 35.22 -19.97 16.65
C SER A 5 35.17 -18.65 15.88
N PHE A 6 34.16 -18.47 15.04
CA PHE A 6 33.71 -17.14 14.62
C PHE A 6 32.19 -17.06 14.74
N GLN A 7 31.75 -16.18 15.65
CA GLN A 7 30.38 -15.84 15.97
C GLN A 7 29.74 -14.97 14.87
N ARG A 8 28.44 -15.16 14.64
CA ARG A 8 27.56 -14.24 13.91
C ARG A 8 26.80 -13.36 14.91
N PRO A 9 26.60 -12.06 14.68
CA PRO A 9 25.84 -11.23 15.61
C PRO A 9 24.33 -11.39 15.37
N ALA A 10 23.61 -11.67 16.45
CA ALA A 10 22.16 -11.59 16.55
C ALA A 10 21.73 -10.13 16.76
N ILE A 11 20.77 -9.66 15.96
CA ILE A 11 20.14 -8.34 16.14
C ILE A 11 18.93 -8.53 17.05
N ALA A 12 19.01 -7.93 18.24
CA ALA A 12 17.97 -7.88 19.25
C ALA A 12 16.86 -6.87 18.87
N SER A 13 15.62 -7.18 19.23
CA SER A 13 14.55 -6.18 19.38
C SER A 13 13.70 -6.58 20.58
N PHE A 14 13.84 -5.77 21.63
CA PHE A 14 13.16 -5.88 22.92
C PHE A 14 11.75 -5.30 22.82
N ALA A 15 10.78 -5.97 23.46
CA ALA A 15 9.53 -5.37 23.90
C ALA A 15 9.30 -5.77 25.35
N CYS A 16 9.59 -4.85 26.28
CA CYS A 16 9.35 -5.02 27.71
C CYS A 16 7.86 -4.84 28.05
N LEU A 17 7.34 -5.84 28.75
CA LEU A 17 6.06 -5.86 29.45
C LEU A 17 6.20 -5.04 30.75
N VAL A 18 5.32 -4.07 31.00
CA VAL A 18 5.24 -3.37 32.31
C VAL A 18 4.07 -3.95 33.08
N ALA A 19 4.36 -4.55 34.24
CA ALA A 19 3.39 -4.87 35.27
C ALA A 19 3.53 -3.82 36.40
N LEU A 20 2.40 -3.19 36.74
CA LEU A 20 2.20 -2.38 37.94
C LEU A 20 2.24 -3.27 39.19
N LEU A 21 2.84 -2.79 40.29
CA LEU A 21 2.32 -2.91 41.66
C LEU A 21 3.06 -1.94 42.60
N PHE A 22 2.30 -1.37 43.53
CA PHE A 22 2.63 -0.33 44.51
C PHE A 22 3.61 -0.78 45.61
N ALA A 23 4.47 0.13 46.10
CA ALA A 23 4.85 0.25 47.51
C ALA A 23 5.58 1.58 47.83
N GLY A 24 5.05 2.32 48.81
CA GLY A 24 5.82 2.90 49.93
C GLY A 24 6.75 4.10 49.70
N SER A 25 6.28 5.26 50.16
CA SER A 25 6.97 6.55 50.27
C SER A 25 8.17 6.55 51.24
N VAL A 26 9.27 7.23 50.87
CA VAL A 26 10.13 7.98 51.81
C VAL A 26 10.58 9.27 51.13
N TYR A 27 10.17 10.40 51.70
CA TYR A 27 10.61 11.75 51.33
C TYR A 27 12.02 11.99 51.87
N ALA A 28 12.93 12.46 51.02
CA ALA A 28 14.11 13.22 51.44
C ALA A 28 14.17 14.50 50.59
N ALA A 29 13.94 15.64 51.24
CA ALA A 29 13.90 16.95 50.62
C ALA A 29 15.33 17.41 50.27
N VAL A 30 15.62 17.50 48.97
CA VAL A 30 16.74 18.28 48.44
C VAL A 30 16.12 19.44 47.67
N GLY A 31 16.39 20.67 48.10
CA GLY A 31 15.86 21.87 47.49
C GLY A 31 16.36 22.05 46.06
N GLU A 32 15.49 21.79 45.08
CA GLU A 32 15.72 22.16 43.70
C GLU A 32 15.49 23.67 43.52
N LYS A 33 16.54 24.39 43.13
CA LYS A 33 16.41 25.72 42.55
C LYS A 33 15.46 25.64 41.36
N GLN A 34 14.39 26.43 41.38
CA GLN A 34 13.50 26.59 40.24
C GLN A 34 14.33 26.92 38.98
N PRO A 35 14.22 26.13 37.89
CA PRO A 35 14.75 26.58 36.62
C PRO A 35 14.04 27.89 36.24
N PRO A 36 14.74 28.83 35.58
CA PRO A 36 14.14 30.09 35.17
C PRO A 36 12.88 29.79 34.36
N PRO A 37 11.84 30.65 34.43
CA PRO A 37 10.61 30.44 33.69
C PRO A 37 10.98 30.17 32.23
N GLN A 38 10.63 28.98 31.74
CA GLN A 38 10.63 28.74 30.31
C GLN A 38 9.64 29.75 29.75
N GLU A 39 10.14 30.88 29.25
CA GLU A 39 9.47 31.60 28.18
C GLU A 39 9.01 30.51 27.23
N LYS A 40 7.69 30.40 27.08
CA LYS A 40 7.07 29.53 26.09
C LYS A 40 7.83 29.80 24.81
N ARG A 41 8.74 28.89 24.43
CA ARG A 41 9.09 28.70 23.04
C ARG A 41 7.75 28.37 22.42
N GLN A 42 7.07 29.40 21.90
CA GLN A 42 6.27 29.29 20.71
C GLN A 42 7.23 28.80 19.63
N ALA A 43 7.66 27.54 19.75
CA ALA A 43 7.95 26.74 18.60
C ALA A 43 6.70 26.91 17.74
N LEU A 44 6.88 27.44 16.54
CA LEU A 44 5.87 27.45 15.52
C LEU A 44 5.38 26.00 15.36
N GLU A 45 4.36 25.61 16.14
CA GLU A 45 3.53 24.48 15.80
C GLU A 45 2.86 24.90 14.51
N LEU A 46 3.38 24.40 13.39
CA LEU A 46 2.70 24.43 12.11
C LEU A 46 1.30 23.89 12.36
N ASN A 47 0.30 24.78 12.35
CA ASN A 47 -1.08 24.40 12.53
C ASN A 47 -1.51 23.59 11.29
N THR A 48 -1.25 22.29 11.35
CA THR A 48 -1.53 21.34 10.27
C THR A 48 -2.99 21.38 9.85
N GLN A 49 -3.92 21.68 10.76
CA GLN A 49 -5.34 21.82 10.44
C GLN A 49 -5.61 23.02 9.54
N GLU A 50 -5.00 24.19 9.78
CA GLU A 50 -5.16 25.35 8.90
C GLU A 50 -4.52 25.14 7.53
N MET A 51 -3.42 24.38 7.48
CA MET A 51 -2.73 24.07 6.24
C MET A 51 -3.49 23.05 5.38
N GLN A 52 -4.29 22.19 6.00
CA GLN A 52 -5.12 21.19 5.31
C GLN A 52 -6.47 21.73 4.84
N LYS A 53 -6.89 22.92 5.29
CA LYS A 53 -8.14 23.54 4.81
C LYS A 53 -8.10 23.69 3.28
N PRO A 54 -9.20 23.36 2.58
CA PRO A 54 -9.35 23.67 1.17
C PRO A 54 -8.99 25.12 0.88
N TRP A 55 -8.08 25.32 -0.06
CA TRP A 55 -7.68 26.63 -0.52
C TRP A 55 -7.37 26.58 -2.00
N GLN A 56 -7.86 27.60 -2.70
CA GLN A 56 -7.70 27.75 -4.14
C GLN A 56 -7.08 29.12 -4.40
N GLY A 57 -6.03 29.12 -5.20
CA GLY A 57 -5.26 30.29 -5.56
C GLY A 57 -3.97 29.83 -6.24
N ASP A 58 -3.27 30.78 -6.84
CA ASP A 58 -2.02 30.56 -7.56
C ASP A 58 -0.81 30.87 -6.65
N LEU A 59 0.40 30.78 -7.20
CA LEU A 59 1.66 30.93 -6.49
C LEU A 59 1.71 32.17 -5.56
N PRO A 60 1.31 33.40 -5.95
CA PRO A 60 1.36 34.55 -5.04
C PRO A 60 0.63 34.31 -3.70
N GLY A 61 -0.57 33.74 -3.75
CA GLY A 61 -1.32 33.43 -2.52
C GLY A 61 -0.68 32.29 -1.71
N MET A 62 0.01 31.36 -2.36
CA MET A 62 0.80 30.32 -1.68
C MET A 62 2.04 30.91 -1.00
N LEU A 63 2.67 31.91 -1.62
CA LEU A 63 3.78 32.66 -1.03
C LEU A 63 3.34 33.46 0.20
N ASP A 64 2.18 34.13 0.13
CA ASP A 64 1.60 34.87 1.25
C ASP A 64 1.30 33.95 2.44
N ARG A 65 0.74 32.76 2.16
CA ARG A 65 0.49 31.71 3.16
C ARG A 65 1.74 30.96 3.58
N ARG A 66 2.85 31.13 2.85
CA ARG A 66 4.15 30.46 3.01
C ARG A 66 4.10 28.93 2.91
N VAL A 67 3.12 28.41 2.19
CA VAL A 67 2.85 26.97 2.11
C VAL A 67 2.46 26.60 0.70
N ILE A 68 3.10 25.57 0.15
CA ILE A 68 2.68 24.89 -1.07
C ILE A 68 2.45 23.42 -0.73
N ARG A 69 1.27 22.89 -1.07
CA ARG A 69 0.89 21.52 -0.72
C ARG A 69 1.06 20.59 -1.91
N VAL A 70 1.72 19.46 -1.68
CA VAL A 70 1.97 18.44 -2.70
C VAL A 70 1.12 17.21 -2.38
N LEU A 71 0.08 16.99 -3.17
CA LEU A 71 -0.69 15.76 -3.19
C LEU A 71 0.19 14.64 -3.75
N THR A 72 0.31 13.56 -3.00
CA THR A 72 1.14 12.41 -3.36
C THR A 72 0.46 11.11 -2.93
N THR A 73 1.04 9.97 -3.29
CA THR A 73 0.60 8.66 -2.81
C THR A 73 1.64 8.10 -1.85
N TYR A 74 1.19 7.32 -0.86
CA TYR A 74 2.12 6.56 -0.04
C TYR A 74 2.66 5.40 -0.86
N SER A 75 3.96 5.42 -1.16
CA SER A 75 4.64 4.46 -2.01
C SER A 75 6.03 4.14 -1.45
N LYS A 76 6.53 2.94 -1.73
CA LYS A 76 7.85 2.49 -1.28
C LYS A 76 9.01 3.21 -1.97
N THR A 77 8.76 3.94 -3.05
CA THR A 77 9.79 4.64 -3.84
C THR A 77 9.63 6.17 -3.81
N PHE A 78 8.41 6.68 -3.92
CA PHE A 78 8.14 8.09 -4.20
C PHE A 78 7.87 8.93 -2.96
N PHE A 79 7.02 8.46 -2.04
CA PHE A 79 6.78 9.13 -0.78
C PHE A 79 6.40 8.12 0.31
N PHE A 80 7.18 8.04 1.37
CA PHE A 80 6.89 7.23 2.53
C PHE A 80 7.37 7.90 3.81
N ILE A 81 6.89 7.38 4.94
CA ILE A 81 7.24 7.86 6.27
C ILE A 81 7.80 6.67 7.05
N ASP A 82 8.93 6.88 7.72
CA ASP A 82 9.44 5.93 8.70
C ASP A 82 9.87 6.68 9.97
N LYS A 83 9.20 6.38 11.08
CA LYS A 83 9.46 6.97 12.41
C LYS A 83 9.55 8.50 12.36
N GLY A 84 8.57 9.11 11.71
CA GLY A 84 8.42 10.56 11.60
C GLY A 84 9.28 11.20 10.52
N THR A 85 10.16 10.43 9.88
CA THR A 85 11.01 10.95 8.80
C THR A 85 10.34 10.70 7.46
N GLN A 86 9.96 11.78 6.77
CA GLN A 86 9.48 11.72 5.39
C GLN A 86 10.65 11.46 4.43
N ARG A 87 10.43 10.59 3.46
CA ARG A 87 11.43 10.10 2.51
C ARG A 87 10.75 9.78 1.17
N GLY A 88 11.56 9.57 0.14
CA GLY A 88 11.12 9.13 -1.18
C GLY A 88 11.54 10.08 -2.29
N ALA A 89 11.49 9.61 -3.53
CA ALA A 89 11.93 10.39 -4.67
C ALA A 89 11.11 11.68 -4.86
N THR A 90 9.79 11.62 -4.68
CA THR A 90 8.91 12.79 -4.68
C THR A 90 9.19 13.71 -3.50
N HIS A 91 9.41 13.15 -2.30
CA HIS A 91 9.78 13.98 -1.15
C HIS A 91 11.04 14.80 -1.45
N ASP A 92 12.12 14.13 -1.81
CA ASP A 92 13.44 14.78 -1.94
C ASP A 92 13.46 15.81 -3.05
N ILE A 93 12.85 15.54 -4.21
CA ILE A 93 12.84 16.51 -5.32
C ILE A 93 12.08 17.79 -4.95
N PHE A 94 11.01 17.67 -4.15
CA PHE A 94 10.26 18.83 -3.68
C PHE A 94 10.96 19.58 -2.55
N ILE A 95 11.75 18.91 -1.71
CA ILE A 95 12.63 19.59 -0.76
C ILE A 95 13.69 20.42 -1.51
N GLU A 96 14.21 19.93 -2.64
CA GLU A 96 15.12 20.72 -3.48
C GLU A 96 14.40 21.88 -4.19
N TYR A 97 13.16 21.67 -4.64
CA TYR A 97 12.32 22.76 -5.16
C TYR A 97 12.06 23.83 -4.09
N GLU A 98 11.76 23.45 -2.85
CA GLU A 98 11.60 24.38 -1.72
C GLU A 98 12.84 25.26 -1.56
N ARG A 99 14.03 24.64 -1.55
CA ARG A 99 15.30 25.36 -1.40
C ARG A 99 15.54 26.31 -2.57
N ASN A 100 15.33 25.83 -3.79
CA ASN A 100 15.51 26.64 -5.01
C ASN A 100 14.56 27.84 -5.04
N LEU A 101 13.27 27.62 -4.76
CA LEU A 101 12.26 28.66 -4.72
C LEU A 101 12.61 29.73 -3.66
N ASN A 102 12.94 29.32 -2.44
CA ASN A 102 13.31 30.27 -1.39
C ASN A 102 14.59 31.05 -1.74
N GLN A 103 15.59 30.43 -2.38
CA GLN A 103 16.77 31.12 -2.88
C GLN A 103 16.42 32.16 -3.94
N GLN A 104 15.53 31.83 -4.88
CA GLN A 104 15.05 32.75 -5.90
C GLN A 104 14.31 33.94 -5.27
N LEU A 105 13.38 33.69 -4.35
CA LEU A 105 12.60 34.73 -3.67
C LEU A 105 13.47 35.68 -2.84
N MET A 106 14.54 35.16 -2.22
CA MET A 106 15.55 35.99 -1.54
C MET A 106 16.29 36.91 -2.52
N LYS A 107 16.72 36.39 -3.68
CA LYS A 107 17.41 37.18 -4.71
C LYS A 107 16.52 38.27 -5.29
N GLU A 108 15.24 37.97 -5.51
CA GLU A 108 14.24 38.90 -6.05
C GLU A 108 13.70 39.90 -5.01
N LYS A 109 14.17 39.87 -3.76
CA LYS A 109 13.66 40.68 -2.64
C LYS A 109 12.14 40.56 -2.42
N LYS A 110 11.53 39.45 -2.84
CA LYS A 110 10.09 39.16 -2.68
C LYS A 110 9.74 38.61 -1.29
N LEU A 111 10.73 38.25 -0.49
CA LEU A 111 10.53 37.94 0.92
C LEU A 111 10.60 39.23 1.74
N LYS A 112 9.45 39.65 2.31
CA LYS A 112 9.35 40.84 3.19
C LYS A 112 10.32 40.77 4.39
N HIS A 113 10.68 39.56 4.83
CA HIS A 113 11.70 39.32 5.86
C HIS A 113 12.59 38.12 5.50
N ARG A 114 13.92 38.23 5.70
CA ARG A 114 14.93 37.19 5.35
C ARG A 114 14.70 35.81 6.00
N HIS A 115 13.93 35.75 7.08
CA HIS A 115 13.69 34.52 7.86
C HIS A 115 12.37 33.81 7.51
N LEU A 116 11.52 34.39 6.65
CA LEU A 116 10.23 33.81 6.29
C LEU A 116 10.33 32.99 5.02
N LYS A 117 10.44 31.67 5.17
CA LYS A 117 10.57 30.71 4.06
C LYS A 117 9.22 30.09 3.72
N VAL A 118 9.00 29.85 2.42
CA VAL A 118 7.93 28.99 1.92
C VAL A 118 8.27 27.54 2.26
N ARG A 119 7.28 26.77 2.70
CA ARG A 119 7.43 25.34 3.02
C ARG A 119 6.59 24.47 2.11
N ILE A 120 7.15 23.33 1.70
CA ILE A 120 6.41 22.25 1.08
C ILE A 120 5.78 21.38 2.17
N VAL A 121 4.50 21.06 1.98
CA VAL A 121 3.81 20.07 2.81
C VAL A 121 3.22 18.99 1.94
N PHE A 122 3.54 17.75 2.26
CA PHE A 122 3.02 16.59 1.56
C PHE A 122 1.67 16.18 2.14
N VAL A 123 0.72 15.94 1.24
CA VAL A 123 -0.65 15.51 1.56
C VAL A 123 -0.87 14.18 0.85
N PRO A 124 -0.53 13.05 1.50
CA PRO A 124 -0.74 11.75 0.90
C PRO A 124 -2.24 11.43 0.82
N VAL A 125 -2.69 10.90 -0.32
CA VAL A 125 -4.07 10.46 -0.60
C VAL A 125 -4.05 9.17 -1.41
N ALA A 126 -5.20 8.51 -1.55
CA ALA A 126 -5.33 7.39 -2.47
C ALA A 126 -5.15 7.85 -3.94
N ARG A 127 -4.71 6.94 -4.80
CA ARG A 127 -4.32 7.25 -6.18
C ARG A 127 -5.46 7.86 -7.00
N ASP A 128 -6.63 7.27 -6.90
CA ASP A 128 -7.89 7.69 -7.52
C ASP A 128 -8.41 9.04 -6.98
N GLN A 129 -8.00 9.43 -5.78
CA GLN A 129 -8.40 10.70 -5.16
C GLN A 129 -7.54 11.90 -5.59
N LEU A 130 -6.36 11.69 -6.17
CA LEU A 130 -5.40 12.77 -6.46
C LEU A 130 -6.00 13.98 -7.20
N PHE A 131 -6.74 13.76 -8.28
CA PHE A 131 -7.32 14.85 -9.08
C PHE A 131 -8.53 15.49 -8.39
N SER A 132 -9.41 14.70 -7.78
CA SER A 132 -10.53 15.24 -6.99
C SER A 132 -10.04 16.12 -5.83
N ALA A 133 -8.96 15.73 -5.15
CA ALA A 133 -8.34 16.50 -4.07
C ALA A 133 -7.68 17.79 -4.59
N LEU A 134 -7.06 17.74 -5.78
CA LEU A 134 -6.48 18.91 -6.43
C LEU A 134 -7.55 19.96 -6.75
N VAL A 135 -8.64 19.52 -7.40
CA VAL A 135 -9.79 20.36 -7.79
C VAL A 135 -10.49 20.92 -6.56
N ALA A 136 -10.67 20.12 -5.50
CA ALA A 136 -11.24 20.56 -4.24
C ALA A 136 -10.33 21.53 -3.45
N GLY A 137 -9.12 21.83 -3.92
CA GLY A 137 -8.18 22.74 -3.25
C GLY A 137 -7.53 22.14 -2.00
N LYS A 138 -7.52 20.81 -1.84
CA LYS A 138 -6.88 20.11 -0.72
C LYS A 138 -5.35 20.02 -0.87
N GLY A 139 -4.84 20.23 -2.08
CA GLY A 139 -3.44 20.51 -2.32
C GLY A 139 -3.23 21.31 -3.61
N ASP A 140 -2.00 21.70 -3.91
CA ASP A 140 -1.67 22.67 -4.94
C ASP A 140 -0.97 22.05 -6.14
N ILE A 141 -0.26 20.94 -5.92
CA ILE A 141 0.47 20.16 -6.92
C ILE A 141 0.13 18.69 -6.73
N VAL A 142 -0.04 17.93 -7.81
CA VAL A 142 -0.06 16.47 -7.75
C VAL A 142 1.27 15.92 -8.26
N ALA A 143 1.94 15.14 -7.41
CA ALA A 143 3.21 14.50 -7.71
C ALA A 143 3.21 13.04 -7.24
N ALA A 144 2.93 12.13 -8.18
CA ALA A 144 2.85 10.70 -7.91
C ALA A 144 3.34 9.87 -9.11
N ASN A 145 4.34 10.32 -9.88
CA ASN A 145 4.75 9.67 -11.14
C ASN A 145 3.53 9.51 -12.08
N LEU A 146 2.94 10.63 -12.50
CA LEU A 146 1.73 10.65 -13.32
C LEU A 146 2.07 10.74 -14.80
N THR A 147 1.67 9.72 -15.56
CA THR A 147 1.60 9.79 -17.01
C THR A 147 0.62 10.87 -17.43
N VAL A 148 1.07 11.78 -18.28
CA VAL A 148 0.23 12.81 -18.90
C VAL A 148 -0.66 12.13 -19.94
N THR A 149 -1.97 12.24 -19.77
CA THR A 149 -2.98 11.71 -20.71
C THR A 149 -4.00 12.81 -21.02
N GLU A 150 -4.70 12.70 -22.14
CA GLU A 150 -5.71 13.68 -22.55
C GLU A 150 -6.79 13.86 -21.47
N ASP A 151 -7.33 12.77 -20.92
CA ASP A 151 -8.31 12.82 -19.83
C ASP A 151 -7.81 13.57 -18.58
N ARG A 152 -6.53 13.41 -18.26
CA ARG A 152 -5.91 14.10 -17.12
C ARG A 152 -5.66 15.57 -17.44
N GLN A 153 -5.28 15.89 -18.68
CA GLN A 153 -5.10 17.27 -19.14
C GLN A 153 -6.42 18.05 -19.20
N GLN A 154 -7.56 17.38 -19.34
CA GLN A 154 -8.87 18.02 -19.19
C GLN A 154 -9.12 18.47 -17.75
N GLN A 155 -8.59 17.74 -16.75
CA GLN A 155 -8.80 18.03 -15.32
C GLN A 155 -7.78 19.01 -14.72
N ALA A 156 -6.55 19.01 -15.25
CA ALA A 156 -5.43 19.75 -14.68
C ALA A 156 -4.43 20.17 -15.76
N ASP A 157 -3.60 21.17 -15.47
CA ASP A 157 -2.47 21.50 -16.32
C ASP A 157 -1.22 20.78 -15.82
N PHE A 158 -0.32 20.42 -16.74
CA PHE A 158 0.88 19.66 -16.44
C PHE A 158 2.13 20.47 -16.68
N THR A 159 3.14 20.22 -15.85
CA THR A 159 4.50 20.71 -16.12
C THR A 159 5.02 20.20 -17.46
N ILE A 160 6.08 20.83 -17.97
CA ILE A 160 6.95 20.16 -18.94
C ILE A 160 7.36 18.77 -18.40
N PRO A 161 7.61 17.78 -19.27
CA PRO A 161 7.89 16.43 -18.83
C PRO A 161 9.09 16.37 -17.87
N LEU A 162 8.89 15.75 -16.71
CA LEU A 162 9.97 15.33 -15.84
C LEU A 162 10.73 14.15 -16.43
N TYR A 163 9.98 13.23 -17.05
CA TYR A 163 10.50 12.15 -17.87
C TYR A 163 9.75 12.15 -19.21
N SER A 164 10.51 12.12 -20.29
CA SER A 164 9.98 11.92 -21.66
C SER A 164 10.27 10.50 -22.12
N ASN A 165 9.65 10.10 -23.24
CA ASN A 165 9.86 8.80 -23.86
C ASN A 165 9.60 7.62 -22.90
N VAL A 166 8.59 7.80 -22.04
CA VAL A 166 8.17 6.77 -21.10
C VAL A 166 7.41 5.69 -21.86
N GLN A 167 7.78 4.45 -21.61
CA GLN A 167 7.11 3.27 -22.14
C GLN A 167 6.38 2.55 -21.03
N GLU A 168 5.17 2.06 -21.31
CA GLU A 168 4.44 1.13 -20.44
C GLU A 168 4.70 -0.28 -20.92
N LEU A 169 5.33 -1.11 -20.09
CA LEU A 169 5.75 -2.46 -20.45
C LEU A 169 4.94 -3.52 -19.73
N LEU A 170 4.77 -4.66 -20.38
CA LEU A 170 4.26 -5.87 -19.72
C LEU A 170 5.33 -6.44 -18.78
N LEU A 171 4.90 -6.81 -17.57
CA LEU A 171 5.70 -7.57 -16.62
C LEU A 171 5.02 -8.90 -16.34
N SER A 172 5.82 -9.96 -16.20
CA SER A 172 5.33 -11.28 -15.81
C SER A 172 6.07 -11.82 -14.58
N GLY A 173 5.37 -12.62 -13.78
CA GLY A 173 5.91 -13.26 -12.58
C GLY A 173 6.26 -14.74 -12.79
N PRO A 174 6.83 -15.41 -11.78
CA PRO A 174 7.06 -16.85 -11.83
C PRO A 174 5.76 -17.64 -12.05
N GLY A 175 5.74 -18.50 -13.08
CA GLY A 175 4.57 -19.34 -13.39
C GLY A 175 3.48 -18.63 -14.21
N SER A 176 3.76 -17.44 -14.73
CA SER A 176 2.86 -16.71 -15.62
C SER A 176 2.73 -17.40 -16.98
N PRO A 177 1.62 -17.19 -17.70
CA PRO A 177 1.52 -17.64 -19.09
C PRO A 177 2.62 -16.98 -19.94
N GLU A 178 3.13 -17.72 -20.91
CA GLU A 178 4.06 -17.18 -21.90
C GLU A 178 3.33 -16.16 -22.78
N VAL A 179 3.97 -15.01 -22.99
CA VAL A 179 3.48 -13.92 -23.84
C VAL A 179 4.70 -13.34 -24.56
N ALA A 180 4.81 -13.61 -25.86
CA ALA A 180 5.91 -13.18 -26.72
C ALA A 180 5.59 -11.90 -27.50
N ASN A 181 4.31 -11.52 -27.63
CA ASN A 181 3.85 -10.32 -28.33
C ASN A 181 2.51 -9.83 -27.75
N LEU A 182 2.03 -8.68 -28.24
CA LEU A 182 0.80 -8.06 -27.75
C LEU A 182 -0.42 -8.94 -28.00
N GLU A 183 -0.52 -9.61 -29.14
CA GLU A 183 -1.66 -10.42 -29.55
C GLU A 183 -1.89 -11.60 -28.58
N GLN A 184 -0.81 -12.14 -28.02
CA GLN A 184 -0.86 -13.23 -27.03
C GLN A 184 -1.41 -12.80 -25.66
N LEU A 185 -1.67 -11.51 -25.43
CA LEU A 185 -2.43 -11.03 -24.28
C LEU A 185 -3.94 -11.30 -24.41
N SER A 186 -4.45 -11.63 -25.59
CA SER A 186 -5.85 -11.97 -25.81
C SER A 186 -6.29 -13.10 -24.86
N GLY A 187 -7.35 -12.85 -24.09
CA GLY A 187 -7.87 -13.77 -23.08
C GLY A 187 -6.98 -13.99 -21.85
N LYS A 188 -5.88 -13.24 -21.68
CA LYS A 188 -5.03 -13.30 -20.48
C LYS A 188 -5.53 -12.34 -19.40
N GLU A 189 -5.30 -12.70 -18.15
CA GLU A 189 -5.59 -11.85 -17.00
C GLU A 189 -4.42 -10.90 -16.73
N VAL A 190 -4.68 -9.59 -16.72
CA VAL A 190 -3.69 -8.55 -16.46
C VAL A 190 -4.19 -7.65 -15.34
N PHE A 191 -3.39 -7.49 -14.28
CA PHE A 191 -3.74 -6.73 -13.09
C PHE A 191 -3.18 -5.32 -13.15
N VAL A 192 -4.07 -4.33 -13.08
CA VAL A 192 -3.72 -2.91 -12.99
C VAL A 192 -4.73 -2.16 -12.13
N ARG A 193 -4.33 -1.02 -11.56
CA ARG A 193 -5.29 -0.09 -10.93
C ARG A 193 -6.17 0.55 -12.00
N GLN A 194 -7.45 0.75 -11.72
CA GLN A 194 -8.37 1.38 -12.65
C GLN A 194 -7.99 2.84 -12.92
N SER A 195 -7.45 3.54 -11.91
CA SER A 195 -6.98 4.92 -12.02
C SER A 195 -5.69 5.10 -12.84
N SER A 196 -5.01 4.02 -13.21
CA SER A 196 -3.71 4.05 -13.90
C SER A 196 -3.84 4.36 -15.39
N SER A 197 -2.80 4.92 -15.99
CA SER A 197 -2.73 5.02 -17.47
C SER A 197 -2.62 3.63 -18.11
N TYR A 198 -2.14 2.63 -17.37
CA TYR A 198 -2.04 1.25 -17.82
C TYR A 198 -3.41 0.64 -18.12
N TYR A 199 -4.42 0.95 -17.29
CA TYR A 199 -5.80 0.56 -17.55
C TYR A 199 -6.29 1.14 -18.88
N GLN A 200 -6.05 2.42 -19.13
CA GLN A 200 -6.41 3.06 -20.41
C GLN A 200 -5.72 2.39 -21.60
N SER A 201 -4.44 2.03 -21.46
CA SER A 201 -3.68 1.35 -22.51
C SER A 201 -4.23 -0.06 -22.80
N LEU A 202 -4.63 -0.82 -21.77
CA LEU A 202 -5.28 -2.12 -21.94
C LEU A 202 -6.69 -2.01 -22.54
N VAL A 203 -7.46 -0.98 -22.17
CA VAL A 203 -8.76 -0.69 -22.80
C VAL A 203 -8.59 -0.37 -24.28
N ALA A 204 -7.59 0.44 -24.64
CA ALA A 204 -7.27 0.74 -26.03
C ALA A 204 -6.85 -0.53 -26.80
N LEU A 205 -6.05 -1.41 -26.19
CA LEU A 205 -5.70 -2.71 -26.75
C LEU A 205 -6.94 -3.60 -26.97
N ASN A 206 -7.87 -3.64 -26.01
CA ASN A 206 -9.13 -4.37 -26.15
C ASN A 206 -10.01 -3.83 -27.28
N ALA A 207 -10.04 -2.51 -27.49
CA ALA A 207 -10.73 -1.92 -28.63
C ALA A 207 -10.10 -2.33 -29.97
N HIS A 208 -8.78 -2.55 -30.01
CA HIS A 208 -8.10 -3.10 -31.19
C HIS A 208 -8.43 -4.58 -31.39
N PHE A 209 -8.38 -5.40 -30.34
CA PHE A 209 -8.77 -6.82 -30.39
C PHE A 209 -10.20 -7.03 -30.86
N ALA A 210 -11.14 -6.15 -30.45
CA ALA A 210 -12.51 -6.20 -30.92
C ALA A 210 -12.61 -6.04 -32.45
N LYS A 211 -11.80 -5.17 -33.06
CA LYS A 211 -11.76 -5.00 -34.54
C LYS A 211 -11.23 -6.26 -35.25
N GLU A 212 -10.41 -7.04 -34.56
CA GLU A 212 -9.84 -8.30 -35.07
C GLU A 212 -10.64 -9.54 -34.63
N SER A 213 -11.81 -9.37 -34.00
CA SER A 213 -12.61 -10.47 -33.44
C SER A 213 -11.83 -11.38 -32.47
N ARG A 214 -10.87 -10.81 -31.75
CA ARG A 214 -10.10 -11.50 -30.72
C ARG A 214 -10.76 -11.33 -29.34
N PRO A 215 -10.69 -12.34 -28.46
CA PRO A 215 -11.06 -12.16 -27.07
C PRO A 215 -10.29 -10.99 -26.42
N PRO A 216 -10.94 -10.17 -25.58
CA PRO A 216 -10.25 -9.09 -24.88
C PRO A 216 -9.24 -9.65 -23.88
N VAL A 217 -8.23 -8.84 -23.53
CA VAL A 217 -7.51 -8.97 -22.26
C VAL A 217 -8.50 -8.86 -21.11
N ILE A 218 -8.43 -9.79 -20.17
CA ILE A 218 -9.22 -9.77 -18.94
C ILE A 218 -8.53 -8.82 -17.97
N ILE A 219 -9.03 -7.60 -17.88
CA ILE A 219 -8.43 -6.56 -17.01
C ILE A 219 -8.97 -6.76 -15.59
N GLU A 220 -8.13 -7.29 -14.70
CA GLU A 220 -8.46 -7.50 -13.30
C GLU A 220 -8.09 -6.25 -12.48
N ALA A 221 -9.05 -5.70 -11.74
CA ALA A 221 -8.87 -4.48 -10.98
C ALA A 221 -8.01 -4.72 -9.73
N ALA A 222 -6.83 -4.12 -9.70
CA ALA A 222 -6.02 -4.04 -8.49
C ALA A 222 -6.61 -3.01 -7.51
N PRO A 223 -6.56 -3.23 -6.18
CA PRO A 223 -6.99 -2.24 -5.21
C PRO A 223 -6.24 -0.90 -5.36
N GLU A 224 -6.97 0.21 -5.30
CA GLU A 224 -6.40 1.58 -5.38
C GLU A 224 -5.52 1.95 -4.17
N SER A 225 -5.54 1.13 -3.12
CA SER A 225 -4.66 1.25 -1.96
C SER A 225 -3.27 0.64 -2.17
N LEU A 226 -3.00 -0.02 -3.32
CA LEU A 226 -1.72 -0.65 -3.64
C LEU A 226 -1.02 0.09 -4.78
N GLU A 227 0.24 0.48 -4.59
CA GLU A 227 1.04 1.14 -5.63
C GLU A 227 1.75 0.12 -6.55
N ASP A 228 2.48 0.59 -7.56
CA ASP A 228 3.12 -0.30 -8.55
C ASP A 228 4.14 -1.25 -7.91
N GLU A 229 4.83 -0.78 -6.89
CA GLU A 229 5.81 -1.54 -6.13
C GLU A 229 5.15 -2.72 -5.39
N ASP A 230 3.90 -2.53 -4.95
CA ASP A 230 3.12 -3.58 -4.32
C ASP A 230 2.64 -4.62 -5.33
N LEU A 231 2.24 -4.19 -6.53
CA LEU A 231 1.86 -5.11 -7.62
C LEU A 231 3.06 -5.90 -8.13
N ILE A 232 4.22 -5.26 -8.30
CA ILE A 232 5.46 -5.95 -8.71
C ILE A 232 5.90 -6.94 -7.63
N GLU A 233 5.74 -6.60 -6.35
CA GLU A 233 6.01 -7.52 -5.25
C GLU A 233 5.05 -8.72 -5.27
N MET A 234 3.76 -8.49 -5.52
CA MET A 234 2.77 -9.56 -5.72
C MET A 234 3.12 -10.44 -6.92
N LEU A 235 3.52 -9.83 -8.05
CA LEU A 235 3.95 -10.49 -9.27
C LEU A 235 5.19 -11.37 -9.04
N SER A 236 6.21 -10.84 -8.38
CA SER A 236 7.44 -11.56 -7.99
C SER A 236 7.14 -12.76 -7.07
N ALA A 237 6.14 -12.57 -6.19
CA ALA A 237 5.60 -13.61 -5.34
C ALA A 237 4.60 -14.53 -6.06
N GLY A 238 4.42 -14.44 -7.38
CA GLY A 238 3.50 -15.28 -8.16
C GLY A 238 2.03 -15.14 -7.79
N LEU A 239 1.66 -14.10 -7.04
CA LEU A 239 0.28 -13.87 -6.56
C LEU A 239 -0.63 -13.31 -7.66
N ILE A 240 -0.03 -12.63 -8.64
CA ILE A 240 -0.67 -12.20 -9.88
C ILE A 240 0.22 -12.62 -11.06
N PRO A 241 -0.36 -12.95 -12.22
CA PRO A 241 0.41 -13.44 -13.37
C PRO A 241 1.06 -12.29 -14.17
N LEU A 242 0.27 -11.28 -14.54
CA LEU A 242 0.71 -10.20 -15.41
C LEU A 242 0.29 -8.85 -14.84
N THR A 243 1.13 -7.85 -15.04
CA THR A 243 0.82 -6.44 -14.77
C THR A 243 1.52 -5.56 -15.80
N VAL A 244 1.16 -4.28 -15.85
CA VAL A 244 1.78 -3.29 -16.74
C VAL A 244 2.33 -2.17 -15.87
N VAL A 245 3.58 -1.77 -16.12
CA VAL A 245 4.27 -0.74 -15.34
C VAL A 245 5.16 0.10 -16.27
N ASP A 246 5.35 1.38 -15.95
CA ASP A 246 6.35 2.20 -16.65
C ASP A 246 7.75 1.57 -16.61
N ARG A 247 8.46 1.63 -17.74
CA ARG A 247 9.77 1.01 -17.95
C ARG A 247 10.80 1.34 -16.89
N HIS A 248 10.91 2.60 -16.47
CA HIS A 248 11.91 3.01 -15.47
C HIS A 248 11.67 2.35 -14.11
N LYS A 249 10.40 2.18 -13.71
CA LYS A 249 10.04 1.43 -12.49
C LYS A 249 10.25 -0.07 -12.66
N ALA A 250 9.87 -0.62 -13.81
CA ALA A 250 10.05 -2.04 -14.12
C ALA A 250 11.53 -2.47 -14.04
N LEU A 251 12.42 -1.72 -14.70
CA LEU A 251 13.85 -1.99 -14.69
C LEU A 251 14.51 -1.75 -13.32
N PHE A 252 14.02 -0.76 -12.58
CA PHE A 252 14.43 -0.53 -11.20
C PHE A 252 14.08 -1.74 -10.32
N TRP A 253 12.81 -2.18 -10.34
CA TRP A 253 12.34 -3.24 -9.45
C TRP A 253 12.79 -4.64 -9.88
N LYS A 254 13.16 -4.86 -11.15
CA LYS A 254 13.83 -6.10 -11.60
C LYS A 254 15.14 -6.37 -10.85
N GLN A 255 15.86 -5.33 -10.42
CA GLN A 255 17.09 -5.48 -9.62
C GLN A 255 16.80 -5.98 -8.19
N VAL A 256 15.60 -5.66 -7.68
CA VAL A 256 15.13 -6.09 -6.36
C VAL A 256 14.50 -7.49 -6.43
N PHE A 257 13.75 -7.73 -7.50
CA PHE A 257 13.02 -8.96 -7.74
C PHE A 257 13.55 -9.65 -9.01
N PRO A 258 14.68 -10.36 -8.95
CA PRO A 258 15.31 -10.93 -10.14
C PRO A 258 14.45 -11.95 -10.89
N LYS A 259 13.39 -12.47 -10.24
CA LYS A 259 12.48 -13.48 -10.79
C LYS A 259 11.30 -12.93 -11.60
N ILE A 260 11.04 -11.62 -11.59
CA ILE A 260 10.06 -11.05 -12.54
C ILE A 260 10.70 -10.98 -13.92
N GLU A 261 9.92 -11.02 -14.98
CA GLU A 261 10.37 -10.75 -16.33
C GLU A 261 9.79 -9.42 -16.82
N VAL A 262 10.64 -8.61 -17.44
CA VAL A 262 10.26 -7.31 -18.03
C VAL A 262 10.30 -7.49 -19.53
N HIS A 263 9.13 -7.53 -20.16
CA HIS A 263 8.98 -7.75 -21.60
C HIS A 263 9.21 -6.42 -22.34
N GLN A 264 10.47 -6.12 -22.64
CA GLN A 264 10.85 -4.84 -23.24
C GLN A 264 10.28 -4.64 -24.66
N ASP A 265 9.95 -5.73 -25.34
CA ASP A 265 9.38 -5.70 -26.70
C ASP A 265 7.84 -5.65 -26.70
N ILE A 266 7.20 -5.83 -25.53
CA ILE A 266 5.74 -5.76 -25.38
C ILE A 266 5.38 -4.41 -24.76
N VAL A 267 5.23 -3.42 -25.64
CA VAL A 267 5.00 -2.02 -25.29
C VAL A 267 3.52 -1.67 -25.46
N LEU A 268 2.83 -1.38 -24.37
CA LEU A 268 1.41 -0.99 -24.36
C LEU A 268 1.22 0.49 -24.67
N ARG A 269 2.21 1.31 -24.34
CA ARG A 269 2.26 2.74 -24.64
C ARG A 269 3.70 3.15 -24.88
N LYS A 270 3.91 3.95 -25.91
CA LYS A 270 5.21 4.57 -26.22
C LYS A 270 5.10 6.09 -26.14
N ASP A 271 6.26 6.74 -26.06
CA ASP A 271 6.40 8.20 -26.16
C ASP A 271 5.57 8.98 -25.15
N ALA A 272 5.27 8.36 -24.00
CA ALA A 272 4.53 9.01 -22.94
C ALA A 272 5.42 9.97 -22.16
N SER A 273 4.79 10.92 -21.47
CA SER A 273 5.47 11.87 -20.60
C SER A 273 4.96 11.72 -19.18
N ILE A 274 5.85 11.89 -18.21
CA ILE A 274 5.48 12.02 -16.80
C ILE A 274 5.64 13.47 -16.38
N GLY A 275 4.61 14.03 -15.73
CA GLY A 275 4.60 15.42 -15.28
C GLY A 275 4.00 15.57 -13.89
N TRP A 276 4.23 16.72 -13.27
CA TRP A 276 3.45 17.15 -12.12
C TRP A 276 2.21 17.89 -12.61
N ALA A 277 1.08 17.69 -11.93
CA ALA A 277 -0.16 18.38 -12.28
C ALA A 277 -0.44 19.54 -11.32
N VAL A 278 -1.03 20.62 -11.82
CA VAL A 278 -1.53 21.75 -11.05
C VAL A 278 -2.93 22.10 -11.53
N ARG A 279 -3.69 22.86 -10.74
CA ARG A 279 -5.01 23.34 -11.20
C ARG A 279 -4.85 24.23 -12.44
N LYS A 280 -5.83 24.19 -13.34
CA LYS A 280 -5.86 25.01 -14.57
C LYS A 280 -5.75 26.52 -14.32
N ASN A 281 -6.21 26.97 -13.16
CA ASN A 281 -6.15 28.38 -12.75
C ASN A 281 -4.89 28.72 -11.93
N SER A 282 -3.80 27.95 -12.07
CA SER A 282 -2.52 28.19 -11.37
C SER A 282 -1.31 28.36 -12.32
N PRO A 283 -1.36 29.28 -13.30
CA PRO A 283 -0.32 29.43 -14.31
C PRO A 283 1.03 29.92 -13.74
N GLN A 284 1.05 30.72 -12.66
CA GLN A 284 2.31 31.19 -12.08
C GLN A 284 3.04 30.08 -11.32
N LEU A 285 2.29 29.22 -10.63
CA LEU A 285 2.82 28.01 -10.03
C LEU A 285 3.39 27.09 -11.13
N LEU A 286 2.63 26.85 -12.20
CA LEU A 286 3.07 26.05 -13.33
C LEU A 286 4.39 26.57 -13.92
N ALA A 287 4.48 27.88 -14.16
CA ALA A 287 5.70 28.51 -14.67
C ALA A 287 6.89 28.36 -13.70
N SER A 288 6.65 28.44 -12.39
CA SER A 288 7.70 28.20 -11.38
C SER A 288 8.21 26.76 -11.39
N LEU A 289 7.30 25.78 -11.45
CA LEU A 289 7.66 24.37 -11.54
C LEU A 289 8.39 24.07 -12.84
N ASN A 290 7.94 24.61 -13.97
CA ASN A 290 8.59 24.42 -15.27
C ASN A 290 10.03 24.93 -15.29
N ARG A 291 10.32 26.08 -14.64
CA ARG A 291 11.71 26.55 -14.48
C ARG A 291 12.56 25.57 -13.69
N PHE A 292 12.01 25.00 -12.61
CA PHE A 292 12.72 24.04 -11.78
C PHE A 292 12.96 22.71 -12.53
N VAL A 293 11.93 22.17 -13.19
CA VAL A 293 12.01 20.93 -13.97
C VAL A 293 13.01 21.07 -15.11
N LYS A 294 13.06 22.21 -15.81
CA LYS A 294 14.04 22.45 -16.87
C LYS A 294 15.49 22.30 -16.40
N ALA A 295 15.78 22.65 -15.15
CA ALA A 295 17.12 22.54 -14.58
C ALA A 295 17.41 21.19 -13.88
N ASN A 296 16.38 20.47 -13.44
CA ASN A 296 16.51 19.33 -12.52
C ASN A 296 15.75 18.05 -12.96
N GLY A 297 15.17 18.05 -14.16
CA GLY A 297 14.45 16.91 -14.72
C GLY A 297 15.36 15.74 -15.14
N GLN A 298 14.82 14.83 -15.96
CA GLN A 298 15.55 13.70 -16.52
C GLN A 298 16.89 14.12 -17.14
N GLY A 299 17.95 13.35 -16.83
CA GLY A 299 19.32 13.62 -17.30
C GLY A 299 20.12 14.56 -16.40
N SER A 300 19.50 15.23 -15.43
CA SER A 300 20.22 16.06 -14.46
C SER A 300 20.93 15.20 -13.40
N LYS A 301 22.04 15.74 -12.85
CA LYS A 301 22.77 15.11 -11.73
C LYS A 301 21.84 14.89 -10.53
N LEU A 302 20.98 15.85 -10.23
CA LEU A 302 20.07 15.78 -9.09
C LEU A 302 19.01 14.69 -9.28
N GLY A 303 18.31 14.70 -10.42
CA GLY A 303 17.26 13.72 -10.73
C GLY A 303 17.79 12.28 -10.69
N ASN A 304 18.97 12.04 -11.28
CA ASN A 304 19.60 10.72 -11.27
C ASN A 304 20.03 10.29 -9.86
N THR A 305 20.58 11.22 -9.06
CA THR A 305 20.99 10.92 -7.68
C THR A 305 19.81 10.53 -6.79
N ILE A 306 18.69 11.26 -6.91
CA ILE A 306 17.47 10.96 -6.14
C ILE A 306 16.92 9.59 -6.54
N LEU A 307 16.84 9.28 -7.84
CA LEU A 307 16.35 7.98 -8.30
C LEU A 307 17.17 6.81 -7.76
N LEU A 308 18.50 6.92 -7.81
CA LEU A 308 19.41 5.87 -7.32
C LEU A 308 19.38 5.72 -5.80
N ARG A 309 19.12 6.80 -5.05
CA ARG A 309 19.08 6.79 -3.58
C ARG A 309 18.01 5.86 -3.01
N TYR A 310 16.89 5.72 -3.70
CA TYR A 310 15.76 4.92 -3.23
C TYR A 310 15.83 3.45 -3.67
N LEU A 311 16.94 3.04 -4.30
CA LEU A 311 17.29 1.64 -4.49
C LEU A 311 17.70 1.02 -3.14
N LYS A 312 16.90 0.04 -2.68
CA LYS A 312 17.18 -1.03 -1.70
C LYS A 312 16.80 -0.89 -0.22
N ASN A 313 16.52 -2.12 0.29
CA ASN A 313 16.28 -2.64 1.64
C ASN A 313 14.85 -2.51 2.19
N ALA A 314 13.96 -3.36 1.67
CA ALA A 314 12.66 -3.67 2.30
C ALA A 314 12.53 -5.17 2.60
N LYS A 315 11.68 -5.53 3.56
CA LYS A 315 11.21 -6.91 3.78
C LYS A 315 10.12 -7.21 2.75
N TYR A 316 10.22 -8.34 2.04
CA TYR A 316 9.34 -8.65 0.92
C TYR A 316 8.34 -9.77 1.20
N VAL A 317 7.19 -9.70 0.53
CA VAL A 317 6.13 -10.71 0.46
C VAL A 317 6.69 -12.03 -0.06
N LYS A 318 6.17 -13.14 0.48
CA LYS A 318 6.55 -14.50 0.08
C LYS A 318 5.55 -15.07 -0.94
N ASN A 319 6.00 -16.03 -1.74
CA ASN A 319 5.16 -16.64 -2.77
C ASN A 319 4.08 -17.56 -2.17
N ALA A 320 2.91 -16.98 -1.87
CA ALA A 320 1.75 -17.69 -1.33
C ALA A 320 0.98 -18.50 -2.39
N ALA A 321 1.17 -18.19 -3.68
CA ALA A 321 0.55 -18.92 -4.79
C ALA A 321 1.32 -20.19 -5.19
N ALA A 322 2.56 -20.34 -4.74
CA ALA A 322 3.41 -21.49 -5.02
C ALA A 322 2.64 -22.78 -4.69
N GLN A 323 2.71 -23.79 -5.57
CA GLN A 323 1.89 -25.01 -5.46
C GLN A 323 1.93 -25.64 -4.06
N LYS A 324 3.10 -25.65 -3.41
CA LYS A 324 3.25 -26.13 -2.03
C LYS A 324 2.45 -25.31 -1.02
N GLU A 325 2.51 -23.98 -1.10
CA GLU A 325 1.79 -23.07 -0.21
C GLU A 325 0.29 -23.06 -0.53
N ARG A 326 -0.10 -23.11 -1.82
CA ARG A 326 -1.49 -23.33 -2.27
C ARG A 326 -2.07 -24.61 -1.67
N ARG A 327 -1.33 -25.73 -1.70
CA ARG A 327 -1.78 -27.00 -1.08
C ARG A 327 -2.03 -26.86 0.42
N LYS A 328 -1.17 -26.15 1.15
CA LYS A 328 -1.40 -25.89 2.58
C LYS A 328 -2.67 -25.06 2.80
N PHE A 329 -2.85 -24.00 2.02
CA PHE A 329 -4.06 -23.19 2.08
C PHE A 329 -5.31 -24.04 1.82
N LEU A 330 -5.35 -24.77 0.71
CA LEU A 330 -6.49 -25.63 0.35
C LEU A 330 -6.80 -26.69 1.41
N ALA A 331 -5.78 -27.28 2.04
CA ALA A 331 -5.96 -28.25 3.12
C ALA A 331 -6.57 -27.65 4.41
N MET A 332 -6.58 -26.31 4.56
CA MET A 332 -7.08 -25.60 5.73
C MET A 332 -8.35 -24.78 5.44
N VAL A 333 -8.79 -24.70 4.18
CA VAL A 333 -9.96 -23.90 3.75
C VAL A 333 -11.19 -24.20 4.60
N ASP A 334 -11.50 -25.48 4.82
CA ASP A 334 -12.71 -25.86 5.56
C ASP A 334 -12.64 -25.47 7.03
N ILE A 335 -11.46 -25.50 7.64
CA ILE A 335 -11.26 -25.06 9.04
C ILE A 335 -11.45 -23.54 9.14
N PHE A 336 -10.84 -22.78 8.23
CA PHE A 336 -11.02 -21.33 8.19
C PHE A 336 -12.46 -20.95 7.88
N ARG A 337 -13.14 -21.61 6.94
CA ARG A 337 -14.57 -21.37 6.64
C ARG A 337 -15.46 -21.69 7.83
N LYS A 338 -15.26 -22.85 8.48
CA LYS A 338 -15.99 -23.27 9.68
C LYS A 338 -15.94 -22.18 10.76
N TYR A 339 -14.74 -21.68 11.07
CA TYR A 339 -14.60 -20.67 12.12
C TYR A 339 -14.93 -19.25 11.66
N GLY A 340 -14.66 -18.91 10.39
CA GLY A 340 -15.09 -17.65 9.81
C GLY A 340 -16.61 -17.50 9.83
N ALA A 341 -17.35 -18.54 9.44
CA ALA A 341 -18.80 -18.58 9.55
C ALA A 341 -19.28 -18.54 11.01
N ARG A 342 -18.66 -19.33 11.90
CA ARG A 342 -19.03 -19.36 13.32
C ARG A 342 -18.88 -18.00 14.02
N TYR A 343 -17.88 -17.22 13.61
CA TYR A 343 -17.53 -15.95 14.25
C TYR A 343 -17.85 -14.72 13.38
N ASP A 344 -18.56 -14.90 12.26
CA ASP A 344 -18.87 -13.82 11.31
C ASP A 344 -17.65 -12.94 10.93
N VAL A 345 -16.54 -13.59 10.60
CA VAL A 345 -15.34 -12.94 10.05
C VAL A 345 -15.00 -13.50 8.69
N ASP A 346 -14.40 -12.68 7.83
CA ASP A 346 -13.93 -13.11 6.52
C ASP A 346 -12.82 -14.16 6.70
N TRP A 347 -13.13 -15.39 6.31
CA TRP A 347 -12.23 -16.52 6.47
C TRP A 347 -10.96 -16.41 5.60
N LEU A 348 -11.00 -15.67 4.48
CA LEU A 348 -9.81 -15.43 3.65
C LEU A 348 -8.86 -14.46 4.33
N LEU A 349 -9.38 -13.42 5.02
CA LEU A 349 -8.56 -12.53 5.84
C LEU A 349 -7.89 -13.31 6.99
N MET A 350 -8.60 -14.24 7.62
CA MET A 350 -8.03 -15.10 8.67
C MET A 350 -6.95 -16.04 8.13
N ALA A 351 -7.17 -16.65 6.96
CA ALA A 351 -6.16 -17.47 6.31
C ALA A 351 -4.92 -16.65 5.92
N ALA A 352 -5.12 -15.43 5.42
CA ALA A 352 -4.04 -14.50 5.09
C ALA A 352 -3.21 -14.11 6.32
N GLN A 353 -3.86 -13.86 7.46
CA GLN A 353 -3.18 -13.65 8.73
C GLN A 353 -2.38 -14.90 9.12
N GLY A 354 -2.97 -16.09 9.10
CA GLY A 354 -2.25 -17.34 9.40
C GLY A 354 -1.03 -17.58 8.49
N TYR A 355 -1.09 -17.14 7.23
CA TYR A 355 0.06 -17.17 6.34
C TYR A 355 1.14 -16.16 6.73
N GLN A 356 0.77 -14.93 7.07
CA GLN A 356 1.71 -13.92 7.58
C GLN A 356 2.39 -14.39 8.88
N GLU A 357 1.67 -15.08 9.76
CA GLU A 357 2.14 -15.55 11.06
C GLU A 357 3.10 -16.75 10.96
N SER A 358 2.76 -17.77 10.16
CA SER A 358 3.50 -19.04 10.17
C SER A 358 3.71 -19.66 8.79
N ARG A 359 3.21 -19.03 7.72
CA ARG A 359 3.02 -19.64 6.40
C ARG A 359 2.17 -20.90 6.46
N LEU A 360 1.08 -20.82 7.21
CA LEU A 360 0.12 -21.91 7.41
C LEU A 360 0.82 -23.20 7.88
N ASN A 361 1.71 -23.08 8.86
CA ASN A 361 2.50 -24.20 9.37
C ASN A 361 2.30 -24.39 10.87
N GLN A 362 1.55 -25.43 11.23
CA GLN A 362 1.21 -25.76 12.62
C GLN A 362 2.43 -26.15 13.48
N SER A 363 3.54 -26.55 12.86
CA SER A 363 4.76 -26.94 13.57
C SER A 363 5.59 -25.73 14.03
N VAL A 364 5.26 -24.51 13.60
CA VAL A 364 6.03 -23.31 13.96
C VAL A 364 5.88 -23.01 15.45
N ARG A 365 7.00 -22.66 16.08
CA ARG A 365 7.08 -22.10 17.42
C ARG A 365 7.94 -20.83 17.34
N SER A 366 7.41 -19.70 17.81
CA SER A 366 8.20 -18.48 17.88
C SER A 366 9.20 -18.54 19.05
N HIS A 367 10.20 -17.65 19.00
CA HIS A 367 11.16 -17.47 20.10
C HIS A 367 10.50 -17.06 21.42
N VAL A 368 9.32 -16.44 21.37
CA VAL A 368 8.56 -15.99 22.54
C VAL A 368 7.47 -16.99 22.96
N GLY A 369 7.37 -18.14 22.30
CA GLY A 369 6.48 -19.24 22.69
C GLY A 369 5.12 -19.29 21.99
N ALA A 370 4.84 -18.39 21.03
CA ALA A 370 3.65 -18.48 20.18
C ALA A 370 3.64 -19.76 19.32
N ILE A 371 2.45 -20.34 19.14
CA ILE A 371 2.26 -21.70 18.59
C ILE A 371 1.47 -21.67 17.28
N GLY A 372 1.96 -22.42 16.30
CA GLY A 372 1.17 -22.96 15.20
C GLY A 372 0.73 -21.95 14.14
N VAL A 373 -0.32 -22.30 13.41
CA VAL A 373 -0.78 -21.56 12.22
C VAL A 373 -1.02 -20.08 12.51
N MET A 374 -1.75 -19.79 13.58
CA MET A 374 -2.17 -18.45 13.97
C MET A 374 -1.24 -17.80 15.01
N GLN A 375 -0.08 -18.42 15.31
CA GLN A 375 0.89 -17.95 16.31
C GLN A 375 0.22 -17.53 17.64
N VAL A 376 -0.56 -18.45 18.22
CA VAL A 376 -1.32 -18.20 19.45
C VAL A 376 -0.46 -18.50 20.67
N MET A 377 -0.50 -17.61 21.67
CA MET A 377 0.17 -17.84 22.95
C MET A 377 -0.55 -18.91 23.78
N PRO A 378 0.17 -19.82 24.48
CA PRO A 378 -0.45 -20.86 25.31
C PRO A 378 -1.49 -20.34 26.32
N ARG A 379 -1.17 -19.21 26.97
CA ARG A 379 -2.09 -18.54 27.91
C ARG A 379 -3.39 -18.11 27.22
N THR A 380 -3.28 -17.45 26.07
CA THR A 380 -4.44 -17.01 25.28
C THR A 380 -5.30 -18.19 24.83
N GLY A 381 -4.68 -19.29 24.37
CA GLY A 381 -5.41 -20.51 24.01
C GLY A 381 -6.22 -21.09 25.19
N LYS A 382 -5.63 -21.12 26.39
CA LYS A 382 -6.29 -21.57 27.63
C LYS A 382 -7.47 -20.65 28.00
N GLU A 383 -7.28 -19.35 27.96
CA GLU A 383 -8.33 -18.35 28.27
C GLU A 383 -9.51 -18.45 27.29
N LEU A 384 -9.23 -18.73 26.01
CA LEU A 384 -10.26 -18.87 24.97
C LEU A 384 -11.03 -20.19 25.03
N LYS A 385 -10.61 -21.18 25.83
CA LYS A 385 -11.28 -22.49 26.00
C LYS A 385 -11.59 -23.19 24.66
N VAL A 386 -10.61 -23.24 23.77
CA VAL A 386 -10.70 -23.80 22.41
C VAL A 386 -10.10 -25.21 22.27
N GLY A 387 -9.60 -25.78 23.36
CA GLY A 387 -8.88 -27.05 23.36
C GLY A 387 -7.36 -26.90 23.22
N ASP A 388 -6.68 -27.96 22.80
CA ASP A 388 -5.22 -27.98 22.67
C ASP A 388 -4.74 -27.26 21.41
N ILE A 389 -4.26 -26.02 21.57
CA ILE A 389 -3.74 -25.18 20.48
C ILE A 389 -2.47 -25.72 19.81
N SER A 390 -1.86 -26.80 20.33
CA SER A 390 -0.80 -27.52 19.63
C SER A 390 -1.34 -28.27 18.40
N LYS A 391 -2.66 -28.54 18.35
CA LYS A 391 -3.37 -29.12 17.22
C LYS A 391 -3.91 -28.04 16.28
N LEU A 392 -4.02 -28.39 15.00
CA LEU A 392 -4.38 -27.47 13.91
C LEU A 392 -5.76 -26.81 14.11
N ASP A 393 -6.82 -27.59 14.31
CA ASP A 393 -8.19 -27.07 14.41
C ASP A 393 -8.37 -26.14 15.63
N PRO A 394 -7.97 -26.51 16.88
CA PRO A 394 -7.97 -25.59 18.02
C PRO A 394 -7.08 -24.35 17.83
N ASN A 395 -5.97 -24.45 17.11
CA ASN A 395 -5.09 -23.31 16.86
C ASN A 395 -5.75 -22.26 15.96
N ILE A 396 -6.33 -22.71 14.83
CA ILE A 396 -7.08 -21.83 13.94
C ILE A 396 -8.33 -21.29 14.65
N HIS A 397 -9.03 -22.15 15.41
CA HIS A 397 -10.17 -21.73 16.24
C HIS A 397 -9.78 -20.59 17.18
N ALA A 398 -8.68 -20.74 17.92
CA ALA A 398 -8.17 -19.73 18.84
C ALA A 398 -7.88 -18.41 18.13
N GLY A 399 -7.13 -18.46 17.02
CA GLY A 399 -6.80 -17.26 16.26
C GLY A 399 -8.03 -16.52 15.75
N VAL A 400 -8.96 -17.24 15.10
CA VAL A 400 -10.20 -16.65 14.57
C VAL A 400 -11.08 -16.10 15.70
N LYS A 401 -11.25 -16.85 16.79
CA LYS A 401 -12.01 -16.41 17.97
C LYS A 401 -11.40 -15.17 18.61
N TYR A 402 -10.06 -15.11 18.68
CA TYR A 402 -9.35 -13.96 19.23
C TYR A 402 -9.53 -12.72 18.34
N MET A 403 -9.45 -12.89 17.01
CA MET A 403 -9.69 -11.79 16.07
C MET A 403 -11.12 -11.27 16.17
N ARG A 404 -12.13 -12.16 16.26
CA ARG A 404 -13.52 -11.75 16.51
C ARG A 404 -13.65 -10.97 17.81
N TRP A 405 -13.08 -11.49 18.90
CA TRP A 405 -13.07 -10.78 20.19
C TRP A 405 -12.44 -9.40 20.07
N MET A 406 -11.33 -9.26 19.35
CA MET A 406 -10.67 -7.97 19.13
C MET A 406 -11.56 -7.01 18.33
N ILE A 407 -12.24 -7.50 17.29
CA ILE A 407 -13.20 -6.72 16.52
C ILE A 407 -14.33 -6.26 17.43
N ASP A 408 -14.98 -7.17 18.17
CA ASP A 408 -16.10 -6.83 19.06
C ASP A 408 -15.69 -5.80 20.11
N HIS A 409 -14.58 -6.07 20.78
CA HIS A 409 -14.18 -5.32 21.97
C HIS A 409 -13.63 -3.92 21.66
N TYR A 410 -12.96 -3.74 20.51
CA TYR A 410 -12.33 -2.46 20.17
C TYR A 410 -12.96 -1.74 18.98
N TYR A 411 -13.71 -2.44 18.13
CA TYR A 411 -14.22 -1.90 16.85
C TYR A 411 -15.69 -2.23 16.59
N GLY A 412 -16.38 -2.90 17.52
CA GLY A 412 -17.75 -3.36 17.36
C GLY A 412 -18.69 -2.20 17.05
N ASP A 413 -18.60 -1.15 17.86
CA ASP A 413 -19.46 0.03 17.79
C ASP A 413 -18.91 1.13 16.86
N GLU A 414 -17.73 0.93 16.28
CA GLU A 414 -17.11 1.91 15.40
C GLU A 414 -17.78 1.90 14.02
N PRO A 415 -17.96 3.07 13.37
CA PRO A 415 -18.64 3.23 12.09
C PRO A 415 -17.75 2.80 10.90
N MET A 416 -17.08 1.68 11.05
CA MET A 416 -16.11 1.11 10.10
C MET A 416 -16.76 0.04 9.21
N THR A 417 -16.21 -0.13 8.01
CA THR A 417 -16.54 -1.28 7.16
C THR A 417 -16.06 -2.58 7.83
N ARG A 418 -16.61 -3.75 7.41
CA ARG A 418 -16.12 -5.06 7.90
C ARG A 418 -14.63 -5.26 7.62
N LEU A 419 -14.15 -4.77 6.48
CA LEU A 419 -12.74 -4.84 6.10
C LEU A 419 -11.90 -3.98 7.05
N ASP A 420 -12.25 -2.70 7.25
CA ASP A 420 -11.51 -1.81 8.14
C ASP A 420 -11.48 -2.36 9.57
N LYS A 421 -12.60 -2.85 10.10
CA LYS A 421 -12.62 -3.51 11.42
C LYS A 421 -11.59 -4.64 11.53
N ALA A 422 -11.44 -5.45 10.49
CA ALA A 422 -10.41 -6.50 10.44
C ALA A 422 -8.98 -5.92 10.34
N LEU A 423 -8.74 -4.93 9.46
CA LEU A 423 -7.44 -4.29 9.28
C LEU A 423 -6.95 -3.60 10.57
N PHE A 424 -7.84 -2.86 11.23
CA PHE A 424 -7.58 -2.25 12.53
C PHE A 424 -7.31 -3.29 13.62
N SER A 425 -8.01 -4.43 13.58
CA SER A 425 -7.72 -5.54 14.49
C SER A 425 -6.34 -6.15 14.21
N PHE A 426 -5.91 -6.32 12.96
CA PHE A 426 -4.53 -6.75 12.66
C PHE A 426 -3.50 -5.73 13.16
N ALA A 427 -3.77 -4.44 12.99
CA ALA A 427 -2.91 -3.38 13.51
C ALA A 427 -2.81 -3.44 15.04
N SER A 428 -3.92 -3.69 15.73
CA SER A 428 -3.98 -3.83 17.20
C SER A 428 -3.34 -5.10 17.71
N TYR A 429 -3.45 -6.19 16.96
CA TYR A 429 -2.74 -7.43 17.24
C TYR A 429 -1.22 -7.21 17.24
N ASN A 430 -0.72 -6.44 16.28
CA ASN A 430 0.71 -6.15 16.15
C ASN A 430 1.22 -5.04 17.09
N ALA A 431 0.48 -3.93 17.24
CA ALA A 431 0.95 -2.71 17.90
C ALA A 431 0.28 -2.41 19.26
N GLY A 432 -0.77 -3.15 19.59
CA GLY A 432 -1.61 -2.96 20.77
C GLY A 432 -2.79 -1.99 20.55
N PRO A 433 -4.00 -2.33 21.03
CA PRO A 433 -5.23 -1.56 20.75
C PRO A 433 -5.25 -0.16 21.34
N ALA A 434 -4.70 0.04 22.54
CA ALA A 434 -4.59 1.37 23.14
C ALA A 434 -3.73 2.32 22.28
N ARG A 435 -2.71 1.79 21.59
CA ARG A 435 -1.86 2.56 20.69
C ARG A 435 -2.62 2.93 19.41
N ILE A 436 -3.35 1.97 18.82
CA ILE A 436 -4.18 2.22 17.65
C ILE A 436 -5.32 3.21 17.95
N ALA A 437 -5.96 3.13 19.12
CA ALA A 437 -6.98 4.09 19.54
C ALA A 437 -6.43 5.53 19.63
N ARG A 438 -5.22 5.71 20.18
CA ARG A 438 -4.55 7.02 20.18
C ARG A 438 -4.27 7.52 18.76
N LEU A 439 -3.78 6.64 17.89
CA LEU A 439 -3.54 6.98 16.49
C LEU A 439 -4.82 7.43 15.79
N ARG A 440 -5.96 6.75 15.99
CA ARG A 440 -7.27 7.16 15.45
C ARG A 440 -7.67 8.56 15.92
N THR A 441 -7.56 8.84 17.23
CA THR A 441 -7.85 10.16 17.78
C THR A 441 -6.96 11.24 17.15
N GLU A 442 -5.67 10.96 16.97
CA GLU A 442 -4.74 11.89 16.29
C GLU A 442 -5.06 12.04 14.80
N THR A 443 -5.49 10.97 14.12
CA THR A 443 -5.88 10.98 12.70
C THR A 443 -7.06 11.92 12.49
N SER A 444 -8.08 11.82 13.34
CA SER A 444 -9.25 12.71 13.31
C SER A 444 -8.85 14.17 13.56
N LYS A 445 -7.98 14.43 14.54
CA LYS A 445 -7.43 15.78 14.80
C LYS A 445 -6.66 16.34 13.60
N ARG A 446 -6.15 15.50 12.70
CA ARG A 446 -5.45 15.91 11.47
C ARG A 446 -6.34 15.88 10.23
N GLY A 447 -7.66 15.88 10.40
CA GLY A 447 -8.62 15.96 9.31
C GLY A 447 -8.69 14.72 8.40
N PHE A 448 -8.03 13.62 8.79
CA PHE A 448 -8.12 12.34 8.11
C PHE A 448 -9.24 11.49 8.73
N ASN A 449 -9.70 10.47 8.02
CA ASN A 449 -10.76 9.60 8.51
C ASN A 449 -10.20 8.56 9.51
N PRO A 450 -10.60 8.59 10.80
CA PRO A 450 -10.10 7.66 11.81
C PRO A 450 -10.63 6.22 11.65
N ASP A 451 -11.58 6.00 10.74
CA ASP A 451 -12.30 4.74 10.53
C ASP A 451 -11.85 4.01 9.26
N ILE A 452 -10.84 4.55 8.58
CA ILE A 452 -10.21 3.93 7.41
C ILE A 452 -8.75 3.64 7.74
N TRP A 453 -8.28 2.43 7.46
CA TRP A 453 -6.87 2.08 7.69
C TRP A 453 -5.95 2.72 6.63
N PHE A 454 -6.04 2.20 5.39
CA PHE A 454 -5.18 2.62 4.29
C PHE A 454 -5.41 4.08 3.95
N GLY A 455 -4.33 4.81 3.71
CA GLY A 455 -4.46 6.21 3.33
C GLY A 455 -4.88 7.18 4.45
N ASN A 456 -5.08 6.69 5.68
CA ASN A 456 -5.53 7.51 6.80
C ASN A 456 -4.77 7.16 8.09
N VAL A 457 -5.24 6.19 8.89
CA VAL A 457 -4.54 5.82 10.14
C VAL A 457 -3.18 5.19 9.87
N GLU A 458 -3.02 4.52 8.74
CA GLU A 458 -1.74 3.99 8.27
C GLU A 458 -0.62 5.05 8.27
N TYR A 459 -0.93 6.29 7.88
CA TYR A 459 0.06 7.36 7.80
C TYR A 459 0.57 7.77 9.17
N LEU A 460 -0.36 7.92 10.13
CA LEU A 460 0.02 8.24 11.50
C LEU A 460 0.71 7.06 12.17
N ALA A 461 0.37 5.82 11.82
CA ALA A 461 1.10 4.65 12.29
C ALA A 461 2.56 4.67 11.77
N ALA A 462 2.77 4.86 10.46
CA ALA A 462 4.09 4.97 9.86
C ALA A 462 4.92 6.12 10.50
N GLU A 463 4.27 7.26 10.76
CA GLU A 463 4.89 8.41 11.41
C GLU A 463 5.27 8.14 12.87
N LYS A 464 4.33 7.65 13.68
CA LYS A 464 4.52 7.62 15.14
C LYS A 464 5.21 6.35 15.63
N ILE A 465 4.97 5.23 14.96
CA ILE A 465 5.37 3.91 15.46
C ILE A 465 6.24 3.13 14.46
N GLY A 466 6.38 3.64 13.23
CA GLY A 466 7.26 3.09 12.20
C GLY A 466 6.57 2.11 11.26
N SER A 467 7.35 1.54 10.34
CA SER A 467 6.86 0.73 9.21
C SER A 467 6.41 -0.69 9.57
N GLU A 468 6.69 -1.21 10.77
CA GLU A 468 6.43 -2.62 11.12
C GLU A 468 4.94 -2.97 11.04
N THR A 469 4.09 -2.25 11.77
CA THR A 469 2.63 -2.47 11.79
C THR A 469 2.01 -2.24 10.43
N VAL A 470 2.45 -1.20 9.72
CA VAL A 470 1.98 -0.88 8.36
C VAL A 470 2.33 -2.01 7.39
N THR A 471 3.56 -2.52 7.45
CA THR A 471 4.01 -3.66 6.64
C THR A 471 3.24 -4.92 6.98
N TYR A 472 2.98 -5.18 8.27
CA TYR A 472 2.21 -6.34 8.72
C TYR A 472 0.79 -6.33 8.12
N VAL A 473 0.05 -5.23 8.25
CA VAL A 473 -1.31 -5.09 7.70
C VAL A 473 -1.31 -5.16 6.17
N SER A 474 -0.37 -4.47 5.51
CA SER A 474 -0.23 -4.48 4.03
C SER A 474 0.05 -5.89 3.50
N ASN A 475 0.91 -6.67 4.16
CA ASN A 475 1.20 -8.04 3.75
C ASN A 475 -0.01 -8.97 3.88
N ILE A 476 -0.74 -8.89 5.00
CA ILE A 476 -1.98 -9.66 5.18
C ILE A 476 -2.96 -9.32 4.07
N TYR A 477 -3.14 -8.03 3.75
CA TYR A 477 -4.04 -7.62 2.68
C TYR A 477 -3.61 -8.18 1.31
N LYS A 478 -2.32 -8.18 0.97
CA LYS A 478 -1.81 -8.79 -0.27
C LYS A 478 -2.06 -10.30 -0.35
N TYR A 479 -1.85 -11.03 0.75
CA TYR A 479 -2.16 -12.47 0.80
C TYR A 479 -3.66 -12.73 0.70
N TYR A 480 -4.48 -11.87 1.28
CA TYR A 480 -5.94 -11.93 1.14
C TYR A 480 -6.36 -11.79 -0.33
N ILE A 481 -5.80 -10.82 -1.07
CA ILE A 481 -6.05 -10.70 -2.51
C ILE A 481 -5.64 -11.98 -3.23
N ALA A 482 -4.46 -12.54 -2.93
CA ALA A 482 -4.00 -13.78 -3.57
C ALA A 482 -4.94 -14.97 -3.30
N TYR A 483 -5.40 -15.14 -2.07
CA TYR A 483 -6.32 -16.23 -1.73
C TYR A 483 -7.70 -16.04 -2.34
N ARG A 484 -8.19 -14.79 -2.42
CA ARG A 484 -9.41 -14.47 -3.16
C ARG A 484 -9.29 -14.90 -4.62
N LEU A 485 -8.19 -14.53 -5.29
CA LEU A 485 -7.93 -14.93 -6.68
C LEU A 485 -7.91 -16.46 -6.87
N ILE A 486 -7.30 -17.21 -5.94
CA ILE A 486 -7.31 -18.67 -5.97
C ILE A 486 -8.73 -19.24 -5.87
N VAL A 487 -9.55 -18.68 -4.96
CA VAL A 487 -10.95 -19.12 -4.77
C VAL A 487 -11.80 -18.76 -5.98
N ASP A 488 -11.64 -17.57 -6.53
CA ASP A 488 -12.37 -17.11 -7.71
C ASP A 488 -12.02 -17.98 -8.92
N GLU A 489 -10.73 -18.30 -9.14
CA GLU A 489 -10.27 -19.23 -10.17
C GLU A 489 -10.94 -20.61 -10.03
N MET A 490 -10.99 -21.15 -8.80
CA MET A 490 -11.63 -22.43 -8.52
C MET A 490 -13.13 -22.39 -8.81
N ALA A 491 -13.81 -21.31 -8.41
CA ALA A 491 -15.23 -21.13 -8.67
C ALA A 491 -15.53 -21.00 -10.18
N ARG A 492 -14.68 -20.28 -10.92
CA ARG A 492 -14.77 -20.18 -12.39
C ARG A 492 -14.61 -21.56 -13.04
N LYS A 493 -13.59 -22.33 -12.65
CA LYS A 493 -13.36 -23.69 -13.16
C LYS A 493 -14.52 -24.63 -12.86
N GLN A 494 -15.07 -24.59 -11.66
CA GLN A 494 -16.24 -25.39 -11.30
C GLN A 494 -17.47 -25.04 -12.14
N LYS A 495 -17.76 -23.75 -12.33
CA LYS A 495 -18.87 -23.30 -13.19
C LYS A 495 -18.71 -23.76 -14.64
N ALA A 496 -17.49 -23.67 -15.19
CA ALA A 496 -17.20 -24.13 -16.55
C ALA A 496 -17.42 -25.65 -16.71
N THR A 497 -17.00 -26.46 -15.74
CA THR A 497 -17.22 -27.91 -15.75
C THR A 497 -18.71 -28.27 -15.63
N THR A 498 -19.48 -27.54 -14.81
CA THR A 498 -20.92 -27.79 -14.66
C THR A 498 -21.71 -27.37 -15.91
N GLN A 499 -21.27 -26.32 -16.61
CA GLN A 499 -21.88 -25.88 -17.86
C GLN A 499 -21.55 -26.80 -19.04
N SER A 500 -20.34 -27.37 -19.09
CA SER A 500 -19.99 -28.34 -20.12
C SER A 500 -20.70 -29.69 -19.90
N SER A 501 -20.96 -30.09 -18.65
CA SER A 501 -21.72 -31.31 -18.37
C SER A 501 -23.23 -31.16 -18.62
N SER A 502 -23.82 -29.98 -18.39
CA SER A 502 -25.23 -29.74 -18.70
C SER A 502 -25.51 -29.63 -20.21
N ALA A 503 -24.56 -29.12 -20.99
CA ALA A 503 -24.65 -29.07 -22.46
C ALA A 503 -24.47 -30.44 -23.13
N ALA A 504 -23.98 -31.45 -22.42
CA ALA A 504 -23.72 -32.79 -22.94
C ALA A 504 -24.87 -33.80 -22.70
N THR A 505 -26.03 -33.36 -22.17
CA THR A 505 -27.21 -34.24 -22.02
C THR A 505 -28.00 -34.26 -23.34
N PRO A 506 -28.14 -35.39 -24.05
CA PRO A 506 -28.90 -35.44 -25.29
C PRO A 506 -30.39 -35.25 -25.02
N ALA A 507 -31.04 -34.38 -25.79
CA ALA A 507 -32.50 -34.41 -25.94
C ALA A 507 -32.88 -35.71 -26.65
N GLY A 508 -33.42 -36.69 -25.93
CA GLY A 508 -33.77 -37.96 -26.54
C GLY A 508 -34.34 -39.00 -25.59
N GLU A 509 -35.55 -38.76 -25.09
CA GLU A 509 -36.47 -39.85 -24.81
C GLU A 509 -37.89 -39.38 -25.13
N GLN A 510 -38.24 -39.44 -26.42
CA GLN A 510 -39.63 -39.38 -26.86
C GLN A 510 -40.29 -40.69 -26.44
N ALA A 511 -41.21 -40.60 -25.48
CA ALA A 511 -42.12 -41.67 -25.13
C ALA A 511 -42.92 -42.12 -26.36
N ALA A 512 -42.82 -43.40 -26.72
CA ALA A 512 -43.64 -44.02 -27.76
C ALA A 512 -45.08 -44.18 -27.27
N PRO A 513 -46.09 -43.93 -28.12
CA PRO A 513 -47.49 -44.07 -27.73
C PRO A 513 -47.90 -45.54 -27.72
N ALA A 514 -48.60 -45.93 -26.67
CA ALA A 514 -49.30 -47.22 -26.60
C ALA A 514 -50.57 -47.20 -27.45
N THR A 515 -50.82 -48.25 -28.22
CA THR A 515 -52.16 -48.86 -28.46
C THR A 515 -52.10 -49.99 -29.51
N PRO A 516 -53.08 -50.91 -29.55
CA PRO A 516 -53.97 -51.41 -28.50
C PRO A 516 -53.67 -52.86 -28.09
#